data_AF-K3WSG6-F1
#
_entry.id   AF-K3WSG6-F1
#
_cell.length_a   1.000
_cell.length_b   1.000
_cell.length_c   1.000
_cell.angle_alpha   90.00
_cell.angle_beta   90.00
_cell.angle_gamma   90.00
#
_symmetry.space_group_name_H-M   'P 1'
#
loop_
_entity.id
_entity.type
_entity.pdbx_description
1 polymer ?
#
loop_
_entity_poly.entity_id
_entity_poly.type
_entity_poly.pdbx_seq_one_letter_code
_entity_poly.pdbx_strand_id
1 'polypeptide(L)'
;MSASSTSAMSSAPPGALSFKELQRLQAMQMEFFGFAGWLASTLLYVLFLMWAYLPEETLEAYGLTYYPSKHWALAMPSMLVVTYLFSIVVYKACNLLSTPPLDAYATVLDSHSVFLYSNNDDNNDNSLHHNGDSALDAHADAATPPICDLSIFDVNSYMLDT
;
A
#
# COMPACT_ATOMS: atom_id res chain seq x y z
N MET A 1 67.67 0.62 -20.52
CA MET A 1 66.39 -0.05 -20.81
C MET A 1 65.98 -0.77 -19.53
N SER A 2 65.05 -0.17 -18.77
CA SER A 2 63.63 -0.60 -18.68
C SER A 2 63.48 -1.66 -17.57
N ALA A 3 62.61 -1.56 -16.55
CA ALA A 3 61.60 -0.57 -16.21
C ALA A 3 61.43 -0.56 -14.67
N SER A 4 61.16 0.61 -14.12
CA SER A 4 60.85 0.86 -12.72
C SER A 4 59.48 0.28 -12.36
N SER A 5 59.41 -0.37 -11.20
CA SER A 5 58.19 -0.86 -10.57
C SER A 5 57.20 0.27 -10.32
N THR A 6 56.01 0.18 -10.91
CA THR A 6 54.82 0.95 -10.52
C THR A 6 53.66 0.00 -10.30
N SER A 7 53.65 -0.62 -9.11
CA SER A 7 52.46 -1.28 -8.58
C SER A 7 51.41 -0.21 -8.26
N ALA A 8 50.39 -0.14 -9.11
CA ALA A 8 49.27 0.78 -8.99
C ALA A 8 48.55 0.58 -7.64
N MET A 9 48.61 1.61 -6.80
CA MET A 9 47.78 1.72 -5.60
C MET A 9 46.35 2.02 -6.06
N SER A 10 45.53 0.96 -6.15
CA SER A 10 44.10 1.07 -6.43
C SER A 10 43.42 1.71 -5.22
N SER A 11 43.35 3.04 -5.18
CA SER A 11 42.60 3.78 -4.18
C SER A 11 41.11 3.57 -4.39
N ALA A 12 40.45 2.94 -3.41
CA ALA A 12 38.99 2.91 -3.32
C ALA A 12 38.44 4.35 -3.34
N PRO A 13 37.32 4.60 -4.04
CA PRO A 13 36.75 5.95 -4.12
C PRO A 13 36.35 6.42 -2.70
N PRO A 14 36.76 7.64 -2.29
CA PRO A 14 36.41 8.18 -0.99
C PRO A 14 34.89 8.47 -0.95
N GLY A 15 34.20 7.91 0.04
CA GLY A 15 32.89 8.43 0.48
C GLY A 15 31.62 7.72 -0.01
N ALA A 16 31.67 6.50 -0.54
CA ALA A 16 30.44 5.73 -0.75
C ALA A 16 29.95 5.14 0.58
N LEU A 17 29.01 5.83 1.24
CA LEU A 17 28.33 5.30 2.43
C LEU A 17 27.57 4.02 2.05
N SER A 18 27.79 2.94 2.80
CA SER A 18 27.12 1.64 2.60
C SER A 18 25.60 1.79 2.77
N PHE A 19 24.80 1.00 2.02
CA PHE A 19 23.34 1.01 2.11
C PHE A 19 22.81 0.89 3.54
N LYS A 20 23.47 0.07 4.38
CA LYS A 20 23.11 -0.08 5.80
C LYS A 20 23.34 1.20 6.60
N GLU A 21 24.41 1.94 6.31
CA GLU A 21 24.72 3.21 6.94
C GLU A 21 23.72 4.28 6.48
N LEU A 22 23.36 4.32 5.19
CA LEU A 22 22.30 5.20 4.70
C LEU A 22 20.95 4.92 5.37
N GLN A 23 20.56 3.65 5.48
CA GLN A 23 19.32 3.26 6.14
C GLN A 23 19.33 3.62 7.64
N ARG A 24 20.48 3.47 8.32
CA ARG A 24 20.65 3.89 9.72
C ARG A 24 20.59 5.40 9.89
N LEU A 25 21.19 6.16 8.99
CA LEU A 25 21.13 7.63 9.00
C LEU A 25 19.69 8.11 8.77
N GLN A 26 18.97 7.50 7.82
CA GLN A 26 17.55 7.78 7.61
C GLN A 26 16.71 7.43 8.84
N ALA A 27 16.93 6.27 9.46
CA ALA A 27 16.23 5.87 10.68
C ALA A 27 16.48 6.86 11.83
N MET A 28 17.74 7.21 12.09
CA MET A 28 18.11 8.18 13.12
C MET A 28 17.47 9.56 12.87
N GLN A 29 17.44 10.03 11.62
CA GLN A 29 16.79 11.27 11.27
C GLN A 29 15.28 11.21 11.51
N MET A 30 14.62 10.13 11.08
CA MET A 30 13.18 9.94 11.31
C MET A 30 12.84 9.90 12.80
N GLU A 31 13.66 9.24 13.64
CA GLU A 31 13.47 9.20 15.09
C GLU A 31 13.56 10.58 15.73
N PHE A 32 14.57 11.38 15.35
CA PHE A 32 14.73 12.74 15.87
C PHE A 32 13.57 13.65 15.44
N PHE A 33 13.22 13.66 14.15
CA PHE A 33 12.12 14.48 13.65
C PHE A 33 10.77 14.02 14.19
N GLY A 34 10.58 12.71 14.41
CA GLY A 34 9.41 12.15 15.06
C GLY A 34 9.26 12.65 16.50
N PHE A 35 10.33 12.60 17.29
CA PHE A 35 10.33 13.10 18.67
C PHE A 35 10.12 14.62 18.74
N ALA A 36 10.86 15.39 17.93
CA ALA A 36 10.72 16.84 17.85
C ALA A 36 9.30 17.24 17.41
N GLY A 37 8.76 16.54 16.40
CA GLY A 37 7.40 16.73 15.92
C GLY A 37 6.36 16.38 16.98
N TRP A 38 6.54 15.30 17.74
CA TRP A 38 5.67 14.93 18.86
C TRP A 38 5.68 15.99 19.96
N LEU A 39 6.85 16.49 20.35
CA LEU A 39 6.97 17.52 21.37
C LEU A 39 6.35 18.85 20.89
N ALA A 40 6.66 19.28 19.67
CA ALA A 40 6.08 20.48 19.06
C ALA A 40 4.55 20.36 18.92
N SER A 41 4.05 19.22 18.45
CA SER A 41 2.61 18.96 18.32
C SER A 41 1.91 18.99 19.67
N THR A 42 2.53 18.40 20.70
CA THR A 42 1.97 18.40 22.07
C THR A 42 1.91 19.82 22.63
N LEU A 43 2.98 20.60 22.48
CA LEU A 43 3.00 22.00 22.94
C LEU A 43 1.96 22.86 22.22
N LEU A 44 1.88 22.75 20.89
CA LEU A 44 0.87 23.44 20.08
C LEU A 44 -0.54 23.02 20.45
N TYR A 45 -0.77 21.73 20.71
CA TYR A 45 -2.07 21.22 21.14
C TYR A 45 -2.48 21.78 22.50
N VAL A 46 -1.57 21.82 23.47
CA VAL A 46 -1.86 22.41 24.80
C VAL A 46 -2.13 23.91 24.66
N LEU A 47 -1.35 24.65 23.87
CA LEU A 47 -1.59 26.07 23.57
C LEU A 47 -2.95 26.27 22.90
N PHE A 48 -3.31 25.42 21.94
CA PHE A 48 -4.61 25.44 21.27
C PHE A 48 -5.76 25.21 22.26
N LEU A 49 -5.65 24.22 23.15
CA LEU A 49 -6.66 23.97 24.18
C LEU A 49 -6.77 25.13 25.16
N MET A 50 -5.65 25.68 25.62
CA MET A 50 -5.68 26.85 26.51
C MET A 50 -6.42 28.02 25.84
N TRP A 51 -6.09 28.33 24.58
CA TRP A 51 -6.80 29.35 23.81
C TRP A 51 -8.29 29.02 23.58
N ALA A 52 -8.62 27.76 23.27
CA ALA A 52 -9.98 27.32 22.99
C ALA A 52 -10.89 27.27 24.22
N TYR A 53 -10.35 27.04 25.42
CA TYR A 53 -11.15 26.87 26.64
C TYR A 53 -11.08 28.07 27.60
N LEU A 54 -10.01 28.88 27.61
CA LEU A 54 -9.95 30.06 28.48
C LEU A 54 -11.04 31.10 28.11
N PRO A 55 -11.67 31.75 29.10
CA PRO A 55 -12.58 32.86 28.87
C PRO A 55 -11.83 34.09 28.35
N GLU A 56 -12.49 34.89 27.51
CA GLU A 56 -11.89 36.04 26.80
C GLU A 56 -11.23 37.05 27.76
N GLU A 57 -11.86 37.30 28.92
CA GLU A 57 -11.35 38.17 29.98
C GLU A 57 -9.93 37.80 30.44
N THR A 58 -9.64 36.49 30.51
CA THR A 58 -8.31 36.03 30.92
C THR A 58 -7.28 36.21 29.82
N LEU A 59 -7.64 36.02 28.54
CA LEU A 59 -6.73 36.27 27.42
C LEU A 59 -6.39 37.76 27.27
N GLU A 60 -7.39 38.62 27.45
CA GLU A 60 -7.20 40.07 27.42
C GLU A 60 -6.29 40.55 28.56
N ALA A 61 -6.40 39.95 29.76
CA ALA A 61 -5.49 40.23 30.87
C ALA A 61 -4.03 39.84 30.59
N TYR A 62 -3.80 38.80 29.77
CA TYR A 62 -2.47 38.43 29.28
C TYR A 62 -1.98 39.28 28.09
N GLY A 63 -2.79 40.23 27.60
CA GLY A 63 -2.45 41.12 26.51
C GLY A 63 -2.67 40.53 25.12
N LEU A 64 -3.38 39.39 24.99
CA LEU A 64 -3.79 38.85 23.69
C LEU A 64 -5.11 39.48 23.25
N THR A 65 -5.04 40.66 22.64
CA THR A 65 -6.21 41.40 22.13
C THR A 65 -6.58 41.05 20.69
N TYR A 66 -5.73 40.31 19.96
CA TYR A 66 -5.96 39.95 18.55
C TYR A 66 -5.85 38.43 18.35
N TYR A 67 -6.99 37.74 18.41
CA TYR A 67 -7.11 36.32 18.11
C TYR A 67 -8.32 36.07 17.20
N PRO A 68 -8.31 35.00 16.37
CA PRO A 68 -9.45 34.66 15.54
C PRO A 68 -10.67 34.31 16.40
N SER A 69 -11.88 34.41 15.85
CA SER A 69 -13.10 34.07 16.58
C SER A 69 -13.07 32.64 17.14
N LYS A 70 -13.55 32.47 18.38
CA LYS A 70 -13.48 31.19 19.11
C LYS A 70 -14.22 30.03 18.42
N HIS A 71 -15.16 30.33 17.52
CA HIS A 71 -15.84 29.32 16.72
C HIS A 71 -14.88 28.48 15.85
N TRP A 72 -13.72 29.02 15.48
CA TRP A 72 -12.70 28.27 14.73
C TRP A 72 -12.13 27.11 15.53
N ALA A 73 -12.13 27.19 16.86
CA ALA A 73 -11.72 26.09 17.73
C ALA A 73 -12.59 24.84 17.56
N LEU A 74 -13.87 25.01 17.21
CA LEU A 74 -14.79 23.91 16.91
C LEU A 74 -14.76 23.54 15.42
N ALA A 75 -14.71 24.55 14.55
CA ALA A 75 -14.76 24.35 13.09
C ALA A 75 -13.57 23.53 12.58
N MET A 76 -12.36 23.76 13.09
CA MET A 76 -11.14 23.06 12.66
C MET A 76 -11.20 21.55 12.95
N PRO A 77 -11.48 21.09 14.19
CA PRO A 77 -11.70 19.67 14.47
C PRO A 77 -12.83 19.07 13.65
N SER A 78 -13.97 19.76 13.50
CA SER A 78 -15.10 19.23 12.73
C SER A 78 -14.75 19.06 11.24
N MET A 79 -14.06 20.03 10.65
CA MET A 79 -13.60 19.97 9.26
C MET A 79 -12.61 18.83 9.05
N LEU A 80 -11.71 18.58 10.00
CA LEU A 80 -10.76 17.47 9.95
C LEU A 80 -11.50 16.12 9.93
N VAL A 81 -12.46 15.92 10.84
CA VAL A 81 -13.25 14.67 10.90
C VAL A 81 -14.06 14.46 9.62
N VAL A 82 -14.75 15.50 9.14
CA VAL A 82 -15.54 15.41 7.88
C VAL A 82 -14.63 15.12 6.70
N THR A 83 -13.48 15.79 6.60
CA THR A 83 -12.51 15.56 5.52
C THR A 83 -11.94 14.14 5.55
N TYR A 84 -11.67 13.60 6.75
CA TYR A 84 -11.20 12.23 6.91
C TYR A 84 -12.25 11.19 6.50
N LEU A 85 -13.50 11.36 6.92
CA LEU A 85 -14.58 10.47 6.49
C LEU A 85 -14.82 10.57 4.97
N PHE A 86 -14.78 11.79 4.43
CA PHE A 86 -14.90 12.03 3.00
C PHE A 86 -13.76 11.36 2.21
N SER A 87 -12.51 11.40 2.69
CA SER A 87 -11.40 10.76 1.99
C SER A 87 -11.54 9.24 1.92
N ILE A 88 -12.09 8.59 2.96
CA ILE A 88 -12.39 7.15 2.93
C ILE A 88 -13.43 6.85 1.85
N VAL A 89 -14.51 7.63 1.77
CA VAL A 89 -15.56 7.45 0.75
C VAL A 89 -14.99 7.64 -0.65
N VAL A 90 -14.20 8.70 -0.86
CA VAL A 90 -13.53 8.97 -2.14
C VAL A 90 -12.59 7.83 -2.50
N TYR A 91 -11.79 7.34 -1.56
CA TYR A 91 -10.89 6.21 -1.78
C TYR A 91 -11.66 4.95 -2.22
N LYS A 92 -12.78 4.63 -1.55
CA LYS A 92 -13.66 3.52 -1.96
C LYS A 92 -14.23 3.75 -3.36
N ALA A 93 -14.72 4.95 -3.65
CA ALA A 93 -15.25 5.29 -4.97
C ALA A 93 -14.18 5.13 -6.05
N CYS A 94 -12.98 5.68 -5.86
CA CYS A 94 -11.86 5.53 -6.78
C CYS A 94 -11.50 4.05 -7.01
N ASN A 95 -11.41 3.26 -5.94
CA ASN A 95 -11.16 1.81 -6.07
C ASN A 95 -12.25 1.10 -6.88
N LEU A 96 -13.52 1.44 -6.66
CA LEU A 96 -14.63 0.87 -7.42
C LEU A 96 -14.61 1.31 -8.89
N LEU A 97 -14.16 2.53 -9.20
CA LEU A 97 -13.98 2.97 -10.59
C LEU A 97 -12.81 2.25 -11.28
N SER A 98 -11.79 1.84 -10.53
CA SER A 98 -10.61 1.13 -11.06
C SER A 98 -10.75 -0.38 -11.12
N THR A 99 -11.79 -0.96 -10.51
CA THR A 99 -12.02 -2.41 -10.44
C THR A 99 -13.12 -2.81 -11.42
N PRO A 100 -13.11 -4.04 -11.99
CA PRO A 100 -14.27 -4.61 -12.68
C PRO A 100 -15.56 -4.52 -11.82
N PRO A 101 -16.75 -4.55 -12.44
CA PRO A 101 -18.01 -4.49 -11.71
C PRO A 101 -18.08 -5.61 -10.66
N LEU A 102 -18.76 -5.38 -9.52
CA LEU A 102 -18.75 -6.30 -8.38
C LEU A 102 -19.28 -7.71 -8.69
N ASP A 103 -20.06 -7.84 -9.77
CA ASP A 103 -20.62 -9.11 -10.25
C ASP A 103 -19.68 -9.85 -11.22
N ALA A 104 -18.57 -9.21 -11.63
CA ALA A 104 -17.58 -9.85 -12.47
C ALA A 104 -16.63 -10.71 -11.63
N TYR A 105 -16.56 -12.00 -11.97
CA TYR A 105 -15.56 -12.92 -11.44
C TYR A 105 -14.12 -12.50 -11.73
N ALA A 106 -13.91 -11.59 -12.68
CA ALA A 106 -12.61 -10.97 -12.97
C ALA A 106 -12.01 -10.20 -11.77
N THR A 107 -12.76 -9.94 -10.70
CA THR A 107 -12.20 -9.42 -9.43
C THR A 107 -11.53 -10.52 -8.60
N VAL A 108 -11.89 -11.79 -8.80
CA VAL A 108 -11.35 -12.96 -8.09
C VAL A 108 -10.22 -13.62 -8.87
N LEU A 109 -10.22 -13.49 -10.21
CA LEU A 109 -9.21 -14.03 -11.10
C LEU A 109 -8.16 -12.97 -11.46
N ASP A 110 -6.90 -13.38 -11.59
CA ASP A 110 -5.80 -12.55 -12.13
C ASP A 110 -5.21 -13.20 -13.39
N SER A 111 -4.37 -12.48 -14.13
CA SER A 111 -3.71 -12.93 -15.36
C SER A 111 -2.83 -14.17 -15.18
N HIS A 112 -2.50 -14.51 -13.93
CA HIS A 112 -1.72 -15.69 -13.57
C HIS A 112 -2.55 -16.83 -12.97
N SER A 113 -3.88 -16.75 -12.96
CA SER A 113 -4.72 -17.87 -12.50
C SER A 113 -4.69 -19.02 -13.50
N VAL A 114 -4.46 -20.24 -13.02
CA VAL A 114 -4.30 -21.44 -13.87
C VAL A 114 -5.34 -22.48 -13.49
N PHE A 115 -6.36 -22.73 -14.31
CA PHE A 115 -7.41 -23.71 -14.01
C PHE A 115 -7.13 -25.07 -14.62
N LEU A 116 -7.58 -26.15 -13.96
CA LEU A 116 -7.68 -27.46 -14.60
C LEU A 116 -8.97 -27.54 -15.40
N TYR A 117 -8.85 -27.74 -16.71
CA TYR A 117 -9.96 -28.21 -17.51
C TYR A 117 -9.98 -29.74 -17.46
N SER A 118 -11.00 -30.32 -16.81
CA SER A 118 -11.23 -31.76 -16.87
C SER A 118 -11.79 -32.09 -18.25
N ASN A 119 -10.96 -32.72 -19.08
CA ASN A 119 -11.34 -33.14 -20.42
C ASN A 119 -12.36 -34.30 -20.31
N ASN A 120 -13.64 -33.98 -20.16
CA ASN A 120 -14.74 -34.95 -20.07
C ASN A 120 -15.53 -35.07 -21.40
N ASP A 121 -14.96 -34.61 -22.52
CA ASP A 121 -15.57 -34.76 -23.84
C ASP A 121 -14.78 -35.76 -24.70
N ASP A 122 -14.94 -37.05 -24.41
CA ASP A 122 -14.46 -38.14 -25.29
C ASP A 122 -15.36 -38.35 -26.53
N ASN A 123 -16.29 -37.44 -26.85
CA ASN A 123 -17.12 -37.58 -28.06
C ASN A 123 -17.57 -36.24 -28.64
N ASN A 124 -16.72 -35.55 -29.41
CA ASN A 124 -17.08 -34.95 -30.69
C ASN A 124 -15.82 -34.37 -31.36
N ASP A 125 -15.39 -35.02 -32.42
CA ASP A 125 -14.43 -34.53 -33.38
C ASP A 125 -14.97 -33.28 -34.10
N ASN A 126 -14.68 -32.09 -33.58
CA ASN A 126 -14.62 -30.81 -34.31
C ASN A 126 -14.16 -29.66 -33.38
N SER A 127 -13.04 -29.81 -32.66
CA SER A 127 -12.48 -28.71 -31.89
C SER A 127 -11.58 -27.84 -32.78
N LEU A 128 -12.13 -26.68 -33.18
CA LEU A 128 -11.36 -25.52 -33.57
C LEU A 128 -10.22 -25.32 -32.57
N HIS A 129 -9.00 -25.17 -33.09
CA HIS A 129 -7.81 -24.75 -32.34
C HIS A 129 -8.08 -23.46 -31.56
N HIS A 130 -8.63 -23.59 -30.36
CA HIS A 130 -8.37 -22.62 -29.32
C HIS A 130 -6.97 -22.97 -28.82
N ASN A 131 -6.00 -22.11 -29.11
CA ASN A 131 -4.69 -22.13 -28.46
C ASN A 131 -4.93 -21.86 -26.97
N GLY A 132 -5.33 -22.91 -26.24
CA GLY A 132 -5.55 -22.90 -24.81
C GLY A 132 -4.34 -23.57 -24.17
N ASP A 133 -3.56 -22.78 -23.46
CA ASP A 133 -2.41 -23.20 -22.65
C ASP A 133 -2.89 -24.06 -21.47
N SER A 134 -3.32 -25.30 -21.74
CA SER A 134 -3.73 -26.24 -20.71
C SER A 134 -2.50 -26.65 -19.91
N ALA A 135 -2.46 -26.31 -18.63
CA ALA A 135 -1.36 -26.67 -17.72
C ALA A 135 -1.12 -28.19 -17.66
N LEU A 136 -2.15 -28.99 -17.96
CA LEU A 136 -2.06 -30.44 -18.07
C LEU A 136 -1.19 -30.89 -19.27
N ASP A 137 -1.27 -30.19 -20.40
CA ASP A 137 -0.52 -30.50 -21.62
C ASP A 137 0.92 -29.97 -21.54
N ALA A 138 1.13 -28.84 -20.84
CA ALA A 138 2.46 -28.27 -20.60
C ALA A 138 3.33 -29.07 -19.61
N HIS A 139 2.71 -29.97 -18.83
CA HIS A 139 3.40 -30.79 -17.81
C HIS A 139 2.99 -32.28 -17.83
N ALA A 140 2.48 -32.78 -18.96
CA ALA A 140 2.08 -34.19 -19.11
C ALA A 140 3.24 -35.20 -18.92
N ASP A 141 4.49 -34.74 -19.03
CA ASP A 141 5.73 -35.50 -18.83
C ASP A 141 6.32 -35.36 -17.40
N ALA A 142 5.71 -34.53 -16.55
CA ALA A 142 6.12 -34.37 -15.16
C ALA A 142 5.50 -35.45 -14.26
N ALA A 143 6.30 -36.03 -13.36
CA ALA A 143 5.83 -37.02 -12.39
C ALA A 143 4.85 -36.45 -11.34
N THR A 144 4.76 -35.12 -11.25
CA THR A 144 3.86 -34.40 -10.36
C THR A 144 2.91 -33.58 -11.22
N PRO A 145 1.58 -33.66 -11.01
CA PRO A 145 0.64 -32.82 -11.74
C PRO A 145 0.93 -31.32 -11.49
N PRO A 146 0.60 -30.45 -12.46
CA PRO A 146 0.78 -29.00 -12.31
C PRO A 146 -0.01 -28.47 -11.11
N ILE A 147 0.55 -27.47 -10.42
CA ILE A 147 -0.19 -26.70 -9.42
C ILE A 147 -1.15 -25.79 -10.17
N CYS A 148 -2.43 -25.90 -9.82
CA CYS A 148 -3.54 -25.27 -10.50
C CYS A 148 -4.56 -24.78 -9.47
N ASP A 149 -5.26 -23.71 -9.81
CA ASP A 149 -6.36 -23.15 -9.06
C ASP A 149 -7.64 -23.95 -9.32
N LEU A 150 -8.37 -24.25 -8.25
CA LEU A 150 -9.71 -24.81 -8.34
C LEU A 150 -10.70 -23.65 -8.51
N SER A 151 -11.54 -23.72 -9.54
CA SER A 151 -12.51 -22.64 -9.77
C SER A 151 -13.57 -22.63 -8.65
N ILE A 152 -14.09 -21.45 -8.31
CA ILE A 152 -15.17 -21.32 -7.33
C ILE A 152 -16.44 -22.07 -7.77
N PHE A 153 -16.63 -22.26 -9.08
CA PHE A 153 -17.74 -23.01 -9.66
C PHE A 153 -17.64 -24.51 -9.36
N ASP A 154 -16.44 -25.08 -9.50
CA ASP A 154 -16.19 -26.47 -9.16
C ASP A 154 -16.34 -26.70 -7.65
N VAL A 155 -15.83 -25.78 -6.82
CA VAL A 155 -16.02 -25.86 -5.37
C VAL A 155 -17.52 -25.86 -5.02
N ASN A 156 -18.29 -24.95 -5.61
CA ASN A 156 -19.72 -24.87 -5.35
C ASN A 156 -20.48 -26.10 -5.82
N SER A 157 -20.15 -26.68 -6.98
CA SER A 157 -20.78 -27.92 -7.44
C SER A 157 -20.47 -29.08 -6.51
N TYR A 158 -19.22 -29.24 -6.06
CA TYR A 158 -18.88 -30.30 -5.10
C TYR A 158 -19.53 -30.11 -3.72
N MET A 159 -19.64 -28.87 -3.23
CA MET A 159 -20.18 -28.60 -1.89
C MET A 159 -21.70 -28.53 -1.82
N LEU A 160 -22.37 -28.08 -2.87
CA LEU A 160 -23.82 -27.82 -2.85
C LEU A 160 -24.65 -28.91 -3.54
N ASP A 161 -24.02 -29.82 -4.29
CA ASP A 161 -24.68 -30.90 -5.04
C ASP A 161 -24.59 -32.27 -4.32
N THR A 162 -24.30 -32.26 -3.00
CA THR A 162 -24.44 -33.40 -2.07
C THR A 162 -25.75 -33.31 -1.30
#